data_AF-A0A088BB76-F1
#
_entry.id   AF-A0A088BB76-F1
#
_cell.length_a   1.000
_cell.length_b   1.000
_cell.length_c   1.000
_cell.angle_alpha   90.00
_cell.angle_beta   90.00
_cell.angle_gamma   90.00
#
_symmetry.space_group_name_H-M   'P 1'
#
loop_
_entity.id
_entity.type
_entity.pdbx_description
1 polymer ?
#
loop_
_entity_poly.entity_id
_entity_poly.type
_entity_poly.pdbx_seq_one_letter_code
_entity_poly.pdbx_strand_id
1 'polypeptide(L)'
;WGATVITTILSAIPWIGNSLTEFIWGGFSVSNATVNRFFAAAIHMLTLHTHGSGNPLGISANSDRIAIHPYFIFKDLVTVIAGFLFIALVVFYAPNAIGHSDNYIPANPMQTPP
;
A
#
# COMPACT_ATOMS: atom_id res chain seq x y z
N TRP A 1 -19.10 5.95 2.90
CA TRP A 1 -19.13 5.80 4.37
C TRP A 1 -17.77 5.56 5.00
N GLY A 2 -16.95 4.61 4.51
CA GLY A 2 -15.60 4.39 5.08
C GLY A 2 -14.72 5.64 5.14
N ALA A 3 -14.75 6.49 4.10
CA ALA A 3 -14.03 7.77 4.10
C ALA A 3 -14.44 8.68 5.27
N THR A 4 -15.74 8.79 5.57
CA THR A 4 -16.25 9.56 6.71
C THR A 4 -15.71 8.99 8.02
N VAL A 5 -15.90 7.69 8.28
CA VAL A 5 -15.47 7.06 9.54
C VAL A 5 -13.96 7.20 9.77
N ILE A 6 -13.15 6.88 8.76
CA ILE A 6 -11.68 6.88 8.89
C ILE A 6 -11.15 8.28 9.16
N THR A 7 -11.68 9.30 8.49
CA THR A 7 -11.22 10.67 8.68
C THR A 7 -11.71 11.26 10.01
N THR A 8 -12.92 10.89 10.48
CA THR A 8 -13.44 11.35 11.77
C THR A 8 -12.67 10.77 12.98
N ILE A 9 -11.84 9.74 12.81
CA ILE A 9 -10.90 9.28 13.87
C ILE A 9 -9.99 10.43 14.34
N LEU A 10 -9.61 11.35 13.44
CA LEU A 10 -8.75 12.48 13.77
C LEU A 10 -9.43 13.51 14.67
N SER A 11 -10.77 13.54 14.71
CA SER A 11 -11.53 14.39 15.62
C SER A 11 -11.27 14.08 17.10
N ALA A 12 -10.76 12.88 17.40
CA ALA A 12 -10.38 12.46 18.75
C ALA A 12 -9.13 13.19 19.29
N ILE A 13 -8.37 13.90 18.45
CA ILE A 13 -7.21 14.68 18.91
C ILE A 13 -7.71 15.93 19.65
N PRO A 14 -7.35 16.12 20.93
CA PRO A 14 -7.79 17.29 21.70
C PRO A 14 -7.41 18.60 21.01
N TRP A 15 -8.29 19.59 21.12
CA TRP A 15 -8.16 20.97 20.63
C TRP A 15 -8.14 21.16 19.10
N ILE A 16 -7.50 20.28 18.33
CA ILE A 16 -7.27 20.48 16.88
C ILE A 16 -7.93 19.43 15.98
N GLY A 17 -8.51 18.36 16.54
CA GLY A 17 -8.96 17.21 15.77
C GLY A 17 -10.05 17.52 14.73
N ASN A 18 -10.99 18.39 15.07
CA ASN A 18 -12.06 18.79 14.16
C ASN A 18 -11.50 19.56 12.95
N SER A 19 -10.63 20.54 13.19
CA SER A 19 -9.98 21.31 12.13
C SER A 19 -9.11 20.45 11.22
N LEU A 20 -8.46 19.42 11.77
CA LEU A 20 -7.64 18.48 10.99
C LEU A 20 -8.49 17.57 10.09
N THR A 21 -9.64 17.11 10.59
CA THR A 21 -10.59 16.28 9.82
C THR A 21 -11.13 17.06 8.62
N GLU A 22 -11.56 18.29 8.84
CA GLU A 22 -12.07 19.20 7.79
C GLU A 22 -10.98 19.55 6.76
N PHE A 23 -9.74 19.75 7.21
CA PHE A 23 -8.61 20.00 6.33
C PHE A 23 -8.34 18.84 5.36
N ILE A 24 -8.46 17.59 5.84
CA ILE A 24 -8.24 16.39 5.00
C ILE A 24 -9.36 16.17 3.96
N TRP A 25 -10.58 16.65 4.21
CA TRP A 25 -11.66 16.60 3.23
C TRP A 25 -11.43 17.52 2.01
N GLY A 26 -10.40 18.37 2.03
CA GLY A 26 -10.15 19.46 1.07
C GLY A 26 -9.53 19.13 -0.31
N GLY A 27 -10.35 18.73 -1.30
CA GLY A 27 -10.24 19.17 -2.72
C GLY A 27 -9.17 18.56 -3.68
N PHE A 28 -9.35 18.78 -5.00
CA PHE A 28 -9.09 17.85 -6.13
C PHE A 28 -7.81 18.08 -6.99
N SER A 29 -6.80 17.20 -6.91
CA SER A 29 -5.95 16.76 -8.05
C SER A 29 -4.85 15.80 -7.57
N VAL A 30 -4.21 15.08 -8.50
CA VAL A 30 -3.03 14.24 -8.21
C VAL A 30 -1.91 15.15 -7.68
N SER A 31 -1.58 14.97 -6.40
CA SER A 31 -0.73 15.89 -5.63
C SER A 31 0.69 15.33 -5.39
N ASN A 32 1.50 16.14 -4.70
CA ASN A 32 2.83 15.82 -4.14
C ASN A 32 2.89 14.45 -3.42
N ALA A 33 1.76 13.92 -2.97
CA ALA A 33 1.68 12.63 -2.30
C ALA A 33 2.26 11.46 -3.13
N THR A 34 2.10 11.46 -4.46
CA THR A 34 2.66 10.39 -5.31
C THR A 34 4.19 10.47 -5.39
N VAL A 35 4.73 11.69 -5.54
CA VAL A 35 6.18 11.93 -5.57
C VAL A 35 6.81 11.61 -4.22
N ASN A 36 6.19 12.02 -3.13
CA ASN A 36 6.66 11.72 -1.77
C ASN A 36 6.66 10.22 -1.47
N ARG A 37 5.72 9.44 -2.02
CA ARG A 37 5.70 7.98 -1.87
C ARG A 37 6.85 7.31 -2.63
N PHE A 38 7.16 7.76 -3.84
CA PHE A 38 8.33 7.28 -4.56
C PHE A 38 9.63 7.69 -3.88
N PHE A 39 9.69 8.90 -3.31
CA PHE A 39 10.82 9.36 -2.52
C PHE A 39 11.00 8.50 -1.26
N ALA A 40 9.92 8.15 -0.56
CA ALA A 40 9.96 7.23 0.58
C ALA A 40 10.45 5.83 0.18
N ALA A 41 10.02 5.29 -0.97
CA ALA A 41 10.51 4.01 -1.48
C ALA A 41 12.00 4.08 -1.86
N ALA A 42 12.45 5.18 -2.46
CA ALA A 42 13.85 5.39 -2.80
C ALA A 42 14.73 5.53 -1.54
N ILE A 43 14.27 6.26 -0.51
CA ILE A 43 14.95 6.33 0.79
C ILE A 43 14.99 4.96 1.44
N HIS A 44 13.87 4.23 1.45
CA HIS A 44 13.81 2.89 2.02
C HIS A 44 14.85 1.97 1.36
N MET A 45 14.88 1.93 0.02
CA MET A 45 15.88 1.16 -0.72
C MET A 45 17.29 1.64 -0.42
N LEU A 46 17.55 2.95 -0.34
CA LEU A 46 18.86 3.48 0.00
C LEU A 46 19.32 2.99 1.39
N THR A 47 18.45 3.07 2.39
CA THR A 47 18.76 2.59 3.75
C THR A 47 18.95 1.07 3.82
N LEU A 48 18.25 0.31 2.99
CA LEU A 48 18.49 -1.13 2.88
C LEU A 48 19.85 -1.42 2.23
N HIS A 49 20.22 -0.65 1.20
CA HIS A 49 21.50 -0.83 0.50
C HIS A 49 22.72 -0.49 1.38
N THR A 50 22.60 0.41 2.35
CA THR A 50 23.72 0.75 3.25
C THR A 50 24.12 -0.40 4.17
N HIS A 51 23.16 -1.22 4.61
CA HIS A 51 23.41 -2.32 5.55
C HIS A 51 23.33 -3.72 4.89
N GLY A 52 22.70 -3.82 3.72
CA GLY A 52 22.38 -5.08 3.07
C GLY A 52 21.13 -5.74 3.67
N SER A 53 20.67 -6.82 3.02
CA SER A 53 19.54 -7.61 3.51
C SER A 53 19.92 -8.51 4.68
N GLY A 54 18.98 -8.73 5.60
CA GLY A 54 19.07 -9.81 6.57
C GLY A 54 18.89 -11.19 5.92
N ASN A 55 19.05 -12.26 6.71
CA ASN A 55 18.81 -13.63 6.25
C ASN A 55 18.01 -14.43 7.32
N PRO A 56 17.41 -15.58 6.96
CA PRO A 56 16.54 -16.34 7.86
C PRO A 56 17.20 -16.80 9.17
N LEU A 57 18.53 -16.93 9.20
CA LEU A 57 19.26 -17.33 10.41
C LEU A 57 19.54 -16.15 11.35
N GLY A 58 19.30 -14.91 10.91
CA GLY A 58 19.49 -13.69 11.72
C GLY A 58 20.94 -13.36 12.04
N ILE A 59 21.91 -14.11 11.51
CA ILE A 59 23.35 -13.86 11.68
C ILE A 59 23.92 -13.02 10.53
N SER A 60 25.15 -12.54 10.63
CA SER A 60 25.78 -11.80 9.53
C SER A 60 25.97 -12.67 8.28
N ALA A 61 25.49 -12.20 7.13
CA ALA A 61 25.69 -12.85 5.83
C ALA A 61 26.97 -12.40 5.11
N ASN A 62 27.85 -11.62 5.77
CA ASN A 62 29.03 -11.04 5.10
C ASN A 62 30.02 -12.10 4.58
N SER A 63 30.06 -13.27 5.19
CA SER A 63 30.94 -14.38 4.79
C SER A 63 30.47 -15.12 3.55
N ASP A 64 29.19 -15.04 3.19
CA ASP A 64 28.60 -15.79 2.08
C ASP A 64 27.57 -14.91 1.34
N ARG A 65 28.10 -14.01 0.49
CA ARG A 65 27.28 -13.15 -0.37
C ARG A 65 27.37 -13.63 -1.80
N ILE A 66 26.21 -13.74 -2.44
CA ILE A 66 26.08 -13.98 -3.89
C ILE A 66 25.55 -12.72 -4.58
N ALA A 67 25.93 -12.53 -5.84
CA ALA A 67 25.48 -11.39 -6.63
C ALA A 67 23.97 -11.43 -6.91
N ILE A 68 23.34 -10.25 -7.05
CA ILE A 68 21.91 -10.13 -7.40
C ILE A 68 21.62 -10.79 -8.76
N HIS A 69 22.46 -10.52 -9.76
CA HIS A 69 22.40 -11.18 -11.06
C HIS A 69 23.36 -12.39 -11.09
N PRO A 70 22.92 -13.56 -11.58
CA PRO A 70 21.60 -13.87 -12.12
C PRO A 70 20.58 -14.32 -11.06
N TYR A 71 21.04 -14.73 -9.89
CA TYR A 71 20.28 -15.54 -8.93
C TYR A 71 18.95 -14.91 -8.48
N PHE A 72 19.01 -13.70 -7.94
CA PHE A 72 17.83 -13.03 -7.40
C PHE A 72 16.93 -12.47 -8.51
N ILE A 73 17.50 -12.08 -9.66
CA ILE A 73 16.69 -11.64 -10.82
C ILE A 73 15.76 -12.77 -11.31
N PHE A 74 16.28 -13.98 -11.50
CA PHE A 74 15.44 -15.10 -11.93
C PHE A 74 14.48 -15.58 -10.82
N LYS A 75 14.92 -15.55 -9.55
CA LYS A 75 14.06 -15.88 -8.42
C LYS A 75 12.87 -14.92 -8.34
N ASP A 76 13.11 -13.62 -8.44
CA ASP A 76 12.06 -12.59 -8.37
C ASP A 76 11.10 -12.72 -9.55
N LEU A 77 11.62 -12.99 -10.75
CA LEU A 77 10.79 -13.21 -11.95
C LEU A 77 9.77 -14.33 -11.77
N VAL A 78 10.13 -15.44 -11.11
CA VAL A 78 9.18 -16.53 -10.80
C VAL A 78 8.00 -16.00 -9.97
N THR A 79 8.29 -15.21 -8.93
CA THR A 79 7.24 -14.66 -8.06
C THR A 79 6.42 -13.57 -8.74
N VAL A 80 7.03 -12.76 -9.61
CA VAL A 80 6.33 -11.76 -10.43
C VAL A 80 5.34 -12.45 -11.36
N ILE A 81 5.74 -13.51 -12.06
CA ILE A 81 4.86 -14.29 -12.94
C ILE A 81 3.73 -14.94 -12.13
N ALA A 82 4.04 -15.57 -10.99
CA ALA A 82 3.03 -16.15 -10.11
C ALA A 82 2.03 -15.11 -9.58
N GLY A 83 2.51 -13.92 -9.22
CA GLY A 83 1.68 -12.79 -8.79
C GLY A 83 0.76 -12.29 -9.91
N PHE A 84 1.27 -12.16 -11.14
CA PHE A 84 0.45 -11.80 -12.29
C PHE A 84 -0.60 -12.86 -12.62
N LEU A 85 -0.27 -14.15 -12.50
CA LEU A 85 -1.25 -15.22 -12.66
C LEU A 85 -2.35 -15.13 -11.60
N PHE A 86 -2.00 -14.90 -10.34
CA PHE A 86 -2.98 -14.70 -9.28
C PHE A 86 -3.89 -13.49 -9.56
N ILE A 87 -3.31 -12.34 -9.93
CA ILE A 87 -4.08 -11.14 -10.28
C ILE A 87 -4.97 -11.41 -11.49
N ALA A 88 -4.48 -12.09 -12.52
CA ALA A 88 -5.26 -12.45 -13.69
C ALA A 88 -6.44 -13.36 -13.32
N LEU A 89 -6.24 -14.33 -12.42
CA LEU A 89 -7.33 -15.17 -11.93
C LEU A 89 -8.44 -14.35 -11.25
N VAL A 90 -8.05 -13.43 -10.36
CA VAL A 90 -9.01 -12.54 -9.69
C VAL A 90 -9.72 -11.65 -10.70
N VAL A 91 -8.99 -10.98 -11.59
CA VAL A 91 -9.56 -10.01 -12.53
C VAL A 91 -10.48 -10.68 -13.56
N PHE A 92 -10.07 -11.81 -14.15
CA PHE A 92 -10.81 -12.42 -15.25
C PHE A 92 -11.93 -13.36 -14.79
N TYR A 93 -11.77 -14.05 -13.65
CA TYR A 93 -12.73 -15.06 -13.21
C TYR A 93 -13.54 -14.66 -11.98
N ALA A 94 -13.04 -13.74 -11.14
CA ALA A 94 -13.70 -13.37 -9.89
C ALA A 94 -13.52 -11.88 -9.52
N PRO A 95 -13.82 -10.93 -10.44
CA PRO A 95 -13.43 -9.52 -10.29
C PRO A 95 -14.03 -8.85 -9.06
N ASN A 96 -15.19 -9.33 -8.58
CA ASN A 96 -15.92 -8.75 -7.47
C ASN A 96 -15.75 -9.55 -6.16
N ALA A 97 -14.98 -10.64 -6.15
CA ALA A 97 -14.87 -11.54 -4.99
C ALA A 97 -14.20 -10.91 -3.76
N ILE A 98 -13.36 -9.90 -3.96
CA ILE A 98 -12.67 -9.16 -2.90
C ILE A 98 -13.30 -7.74 -2.73
N GLY A 99 -14.40 -7.47 -3.43
CA GLY A 99 -15.16 -6.23 -3.33
C GLY A 99 -16.35 -6.34 -2.36
N HIS A 100 -16.97 -5.21 -2.05
CA HIS A 100 -18.23 -5.16 -1.30
C HIS A 100 -19.37 -4.71 -2.23
N SER A 101 -20.49 -5.44 -2.25
CA SER A 101 -21.64 -5.15 -3.13
C SER A 101 -22.17 -3.73 -2.99
N ASP A 102 -22.19 -3.21 -1.76
CA ASP A 102 -22.71 -1.87 -1.48
C ASP A 102 -21.92 -0.76 -2.17
N ASN A 103 -20.68 -1.02 -2.58
CA ASN A 103 -19.87 -0.04 -3.32
C ASN A 103 -20.30 0.09 -4.80
N TYR A 104 -21.28 -0.71 -5.26
CA TYR A 104 -21.99 -0.52 -6.52
C TYR A 104 -23.24 0.36 -6.38
N ILE A 105 -23.69 0.66 -5.16
CA ILE A 105 -24.82 1.56 -4.90
C ILE A 105 -24.25 2.98 -4.79
N PRO A 106 -24.81 3.98 -5.52
CA PRO A 106 -24.41 5.37 -5.37
C PRO A 106 -24.50 5.83 -3.92
N ALA A 107 -23.51 6.59 -3.46
CA ALA A 107 -23.47 7.05 -2.08
C ALA A 107 -24.68 7.94 -1.76
N ASN A 108 -25.42 7.57 -0.72
CA ASN A 108 -26.52 8.37 -0.17
C ASN A 108 -26.11 8.90 1.21
N PRO A 109 -25.84 10.21 1.40
CA PRO A 109 -25.45 10.77 2.70
C PRO A 109 -26.51 10.65 3.81
N MET A 110 -27.75 10.30 3.47
CA MET A 110 -28.87 10.17 4.42
C MET A 110 -29.12 8.72 4.84
N GLN A 111 -28.43 7.75 4.26
CA GLN A 111 -28.65 6.32 4.52
C GLN A 111 -27.33 5.55 4.60
N THR A 112 -27.01 5.09 5.80
CA THR A 112 -25.92 4.13 6.01
C THR A 112 -26.36 2.74 5.54
N PRO A 113 -25.54 2.01 4.76
CA PRO A 113 -25.77 0.60 4.45
C PRO A 113 -25.92 -0.23 5.74
N PRO A 114 -26.65 -1.35 5.67
CA PRO A 114 -26.84 -2.26 6.79
C PRO A 114 -25.51 -2.85 7.31
#